data_AF-A0AAE3M1Q5-F1
#
_entry.id   AF-A0AAE3M1Q5-F1
#
_cell.length_a   1.000
_cell.length_b   1.000
_cell.length_c   1.000
_cell.angle_alpha   90.00
_cell.angle_beta   90.00
_cell.angle_gamma   90.00
#
_symmetry.space_group_name_H-M   'P 1'
#
loop_
_entity.id
_entity.type
_entity.pdbx_description
1 polymer ?
#
loop_
_entity_poly.entity_id
_entity_poly.type
_entity_poly.pdbx_seq_one_letter_code
_entity_poly.pdbx_strand_id
1 'polypeptide(L)'
;MDILTHTLSGVAAASVVANVSNGKLAHKIKLLVTGAFAGALPDIDVITKWSGFDATFGKWFDLSISGNEAFGAKLWYSHHAFFHSLLASVIFGLLLGLILYAAKSKFKISRSSLLSAIPFVLAFVFGYNMHLLEDMVTPGGGWGGVAYLWPSKVYIGGFGDTWWWNNYDVFLIVSGVVFFNTALLLLGKLRLKRFGAVSILIFVLGFTLGVVQVKNRDFNFNARGTAHKEELSKEIQKEALGENVFYLMEKLDAIIPVAF
;
A
#
# COMPACT_ATOMS: atom_id res chain seq x y z
N MET A 1 -6.08 -10.13 -4.35
CA MET A 1 -4.76 -9.55 -4.69
C MET A 1 -4.49 -8.15 -4.13
N ASP A 2 -5.51 -7.35 -3.83
CA ASP A 2 -5.40 -5.91 -3.51
C ASP A 2 -4.44 -5.55 -2.36
N ILE A 3 -4.68 -6.08 -1.15
CA ILE A 3 -3.81 -5.87 0.02
C ILE A 3 -2.34 -6.21 -0.26
N LEU A 4 -2.08 -7.25 -1.05
CA LEU A 4 -0.70 -7.61 -1.41
C LEU A 4 -0.09 -6.56 -2.35
N THR A 5 -0.87 -6.01 -3.26
CA THR A 5 -0.43 -4.92 -4.15
C THR A 5 -0.07 -3.69 -3.33
N HIS A 6 -0.94 -3.27 -2.40
CA HIS A 6 -0.67 -2.16 -1.48
C HIS A 6 0.57 -2.40 -0.60
N THR A 7 0.71 -3.61 -0.07
CA THR A 7 1.88 -3.99 0.71
C THR A 7 3.16 -3.89 -0.13
N LEU A 8 3.13 -4.42 -1.37
CA LEU A 8 4.28 -4.41 -2.26
C LEU A 8 4.57 -3.03 -2.85
N SER A 9 3.59 -2.16 -3.02
CA SER A 9 3.80 -0.78 -3.45
C SER A 9 4.46 0.03 -2.34
N GLY A 10 4.12 -0.28 -1.08
CA GLY A 10 4.86 0.12 0.11
C GLY A 10 6.34 -0.31 0.07
N VAL A 11 6.60 -1.58 -0.25
CA VAL A 11 7.97 -2.10 -0.44
C VAL A 11 8.67 -1.41 -1.61
N ALA A 12 7.98 -1.17 -2.71
CA ALA A 12 8.53 -0.51 -3.90
C ALA A 12 9.03 0.89 -3.56
N ALA A 13 8.23 1.70 -2.87
CA ALA A 13 8.65 3.03 -2.41
C ALA A 13 9.82 2.95 -1.41
N ALA A 14 9.74 2.06 -0.42
CA ALA A 14 10.80 1.88 0.57
C ALA A 14 12.10 1.35 -0.03
N SER A 15 12.04 0.61 -1.15
CA SER A 15 13.23 0.12 -1.85
C SER A 15 14.05 1.25 -2.48
N VAL A 16 13.41 2.34 -2.89
CA VAL A 16 14.11 3.57 -3.33
C VAL A 16 14.83 4.20 -2.15
N VAL A 17 14.14 4.38 -1.01
CA VAL A 17 14.72 4.91 0.23
C VAL A 17 15.88 4.03 0.72
N ALA A 18 15.73 2.72 0.60
CA ALA A 18 16.78 1.77 0.88
C ALA A 18 17.96 1.96 -0.09
N ASN A 19 17.76 2.15 -1.39
CA ASN A 19 18.89 2.31 -2.32
C ASN A 19 19.66 3.63 -2.13
N VAL A 20 19.01 4.71 -1.68
CA VAL A 20 19.65 6.02 -1.46
C VAL A 20 20.21 6.21 -0.05
N SER A 21 19.74 5.45 0.93
CA SER A 21 20.23 5.56 2.32
C SER A 21 21.66 5.02 2.47
N ASN A 22 22.31 5.34 3.59
CA ASN A 22 23.54 4.67 4.01
C ASN A 22 23.22 3.54 5.00
N GLY A 23 23.92 2.41 4.93
CA GLY A 23 23.74 1.34 5.92
C GLY A 23 24.06 -0.06 5.40
N LYS A 24 24.19 -1.01 6.34
CA LYS A 24 24.36 -2.44 6.05
C LYS A 24 23.04 -3.04 5.54
N LEU A 25 23.12 -4.20 4.89
CA LEU A 25 21.95 -4.93 4.36
C LEU A 25 20.82 -5.10 5.39
N ALA A 26 21.13 -5.39 6.65
CA ALA A 26 20.13 -5.49 7.71
C ALA A 26 19.32 -4.20 7.93
N HIS A 27 19.94 -3.02 7.79
CA HIS A 27 19.23 -1.74 7.84
C HIS A 27 18.33 -1.56 6.62
N LYS A 28 18.79 -1.98 5.43
CA LYS A 28 18.01 -1.94 4.19
C LYS A 28 16.77 -2.82 4.28
N ILE A 29 16.93 -4.06 4.76
CA ILE A 29 15.82 -4.99 4.98
C ILE A 29 14.79 -4.39 5.94
N LYS A 30 15.24 -3.75 7.03
CA LYS A 30 14.31 -3.07 7.95
C LYS A 30 13.53 -1.95 7.26
N LEU A 31 14.14 -1.18 6.35
CA LEU A 31 13.42 -0.18 5.56
C LEU A 31 12.36 -0.81 4.65
N LEU A 32 12.68 -1.92 3.98
CA LEU A 32 11.70 -2.65 3.16
C LEU A 32 10.51 -3.14 4.00
N VAL A 33 10.78 -3.73 5.18
CA VAL A 33 9.74 -4.17 6.11
C VAL A 33 8.91 -3.00 6.62
N THR A 34 9.52 -1.85 6.90
CA THR A 34 8.81 -0.62 7.25
C THR A 34 7.88 -0.18 6.12
N GLY A 35 8.34 -0.23 4.87
CA GLY A 35 7.51 0.07 3.70
C GLY A 35 6.33 -0.89 3.55
N ALA A 36 6.57 -2.20 3.68
CA ALA A 36 5.52 -3.22 3.64
C ALA A 36 4.44 -2.95 4.69
N PHE A 37 4.86 -2.72 5.93
CA PHE A 37 3.94 -2.42 7.02
C PHE A 37 3.17 -1.13 6.77
N ALA A 38 3.83 -0.08 6.28
CA ALA A 38 3.18 1.19 5.99
C ALA A 38 2.17 1.08 4.84
N GLY A 39 2.45 0.27 3.81
CA GLY A 39 1.53 0.01 2.72
C GLY A 39 0.32 -0.84 3.13
N ALA A 40 0.45 -1.73 4.12
CA ALA A 40 -0.67 -2.53 4.61
C ALA A 40 -1.49 -1.84 5.73
N LEU A 41 -0.93 -0.82 6.38
CA LEU A 41 -1.52 -0.22 7.58
C LEU A 41 -2.88 0.47 7.35
N PRO A 42 -3.14 1.16 6.21
CA PRO A 42 -4.45 1.73 5.96
C PRO A 42 -5.58 0.68 6.02
N ASP A 43 -5.29 -0.55 5.59
CA ASP A 43 -6.22 -1.68 5.57
C ASP A 43 -6.29 -2.48 6.87
N ILE A 44 -5.70 -1.99 7.97
CA ILE A 44 -5.65 -2.75 9.22
C ILE A 44 -7.03 -3.11 9.77
N ASP A 45 -8.05 -2.32 9.45
CA ASP A 45 -9.42 -2.58 9.90
C ASP A 45 -10.11 -3.70 9.10
N VAL A 46 -9.45 -4.30 8.10
CA VAL A 46 -9.88 -5.60 7.55
C VAL A 46 -9.99 -6.66 8.64
N ILE A 47 -9.28 -6.49 9.76
CA ILE A 47 -9.45 -7.33 10.96
C ILE A 47 -10.89 -7.33 11.49
N THR A 48 -11.66 -6.27 11.24
CA THR A 48 -13.08 -6.20 11.63
C THR A 48 -13.96 -7.15 10.82
N LYS A 49 -13.50 -7.62 9.64
CA LYS A 49 -14.15 -8.67 8.84
C LYS A 49 -13.82 -10.09 9.31
N TRP A 50 -12.87 -10.26 10.24
CA TRP A 50 -12.55 -11.58 10.77
C TRP A 50 -13.78 -12.17 11.48
N SER A 51 -14.11 -13.43 11.20
CA SER A 51 -15.29 -14.11 11.74
C SER A 51 -15.33 -14.19 13.29
N GLY A 52 -14.18 -14.04 13.94
CA GLY A 52 -14.08 -13.99 15.40
C GLY A 52 -14.20 -12.59 16.00
N PHE A 53 -14.20 -11.52 15.19
CA PHE A 53 -14.09 -10.14 15.67
C PHE A 53 -15.19 -9.77 16.66
N ASP A 54 -16.45 -10.01 16.31
CA ASP A 54 -17.59 -9.66 17.18
C ASP A 54 -17.59 -10.47 18.48
N ALA A 55 -17.22 -11.75 18.40
CA ALA A 55 -17.16 -12.65 19.56
C ALA A 55 -16.00 -12.32 20.52
N THR A 56 -14.92 -11.71 20.01
CA THR A 56 -13.75 -11.33 20.81
C THR A 56 -13.75 -9.85 21.12
N PHE A 57 -13.36 -9.00 20.16
CA PHE A 57 -13.19 -7.57 20.32
C PHE A 57 -14.52 -6.86 20.49
N GLY A 58 -15.53 -7.24 19.70
CA GLY A 58 -16.89 -6.71 19.83
C GLY A 58 -17.42 -6.86 21.26
N LYS A 59 -17.33 -8.08 21.80
CA LYS A 59 -17.74 -8.38 23.18
C LYS A 59 -16.84 -7.75 24.25
N TRP A 60 -15.52 -7.74 24.05
CA TRP A 60 -14.59 -7.22 25.06
C TRP A 60 -14.71 -5.70 25.21
N PHE A 61 -14.94 -4.99 24.11
CA PHE A 61 -15.08 -3.53 24.10
C PHE A 61 -16.54 -3.05 24.14
N ASP A 62 -17.51 -3.96 24.23
CA ASP A 62 -18.95 -3.66 24.21
C ASP A 62 -19.35 -2.77 23.02
N LEU A 63 -18.89 -3.14 21.82
CA LEU A 63 -19.10 -2.35 20.61
C LEU A 63 -20.58 -2.37 20.21
N SER A 64 -21.13 -1.19 19.91
CA SER A 64 -22.52 -1.02 19.49
C SER A 64 -22.80 -1.38 18.03
N ILE A 65 -21.76 -1.61 17.23
CA ILE A 65 -21.82 -1.98 15.81
C ILE A 65 -21.02 -3.25 15.57
N SER A 66 -21.45 -4.06 14.59
CA SER A 66 -20.70 -5.26 14.18
C SER A 66 -19.39 -4.90 13.49
N GLY A 67 -18.42 -5.81 13.47
CA GLY A 67 -17.19 -5.64 12.70
C GLY A 67 -17.45 -5.43 11.20
N ASN A 68 -18.46 -6.13 10.65
CA ASN A 68 -18.87 -5.96 9.26
C ASN A 68 -19.37 -4.53 8.97
N GLU A 69 -20.13 -3.95 9.90
CA GLU A 69 -20.63 -2.58 9.84
C GLU A 69 -19.50 -1.55 10.07
N ALA A 70 -18.62 -1.80 11.04
CA ALA A 70 -17.46 -0.96 11.32
C ALA A 70 -16.55 -0.82 10.09
N PHE A 71 -16.30 -1.93 9.39
CA PHE A 71 -15.54 -1.92 8.14
C PHE A 71 -16.16 -1.00 7.08
N GLY A 72 -17.49 -0.99 6.93
CA GLY A 72 -18.16 -0.19 5.91
C GLY A 72 -18.45 1.26 6.31
N ALA A 73 -18.30 1.58 7.60
CA ALA A 73 -18.72 2.85 8.17
C ALA A 73 -17.62 3.93 8.05
N LYS A 74 -18.04 5.20 7.90
CA LYS A 74 -17.14 6.37 7.89
C LYS A 74 -16.83 6.87 9.30
N LEU A 75 -16.42 5.97 10.19
CA LEU A 75 -16.05 6.36 11.56
C LEU A 75 -14.74 7.13 11.52
N TRP A 76 -14.54 8.11 12.42
CA TRP A 76 -13.33 8.94 12.37
C TRP A 76 -12.03 8.11 12.49
N TYR A 77 -12.09 6.96 13.17
CA TYR A 77 -10.99 6.00 13.35
C TYR A 77 -11.02 4.82 12.36
N SER A 78 -12.01 4.75 11.47
CA SER A 78 -12.08 3.70 10.43
C SER A 78 -11.01 3.93 9.36
N HIS A 79 -10.73 2.88 8.60
CA HIS A 79 -10.02 2.93 7.32
C HIS A 79 -10.50 4.10 6.46
N HIS A 80 -11.81 4.26 6.27
CA HIS A 80 -12.36 5.28 5.38
C HIS A 80 -12.16 6.75 5.81
N ALA A 81 -11.60 7.03 6.99
CA ALA A 81 -11.38 8.39 7.47
C ALA A 81 -9.92 8.66 7.82
N PHE A 82 -9.53 8.59 9.09
CA PHE A 82 -8.18 8.99 9.52
C PHE A 82 -7.10 8.12 8.88
N PHE A 83 -7.30 6.80 8.82
CA PHE A 83 -6.32 5.89 8.23
C PHE A 83 -6.13 6.17 6.73
N HIS A 84 -7.16 6.56 5.99
CA HIS A 84 -7.01 6.97 4.58
C HIS A 84 -6.63 8.44 4.38
N SER A 85 -5.78 8.99 5.24
CA SER A 85 -5.34 10.39 5.16
C SER A 85 -3.82 10.58 5.10
N LEU A 86 -3.40 11.65 4.42
CA LEU A 86 -2.01 12.11 4.42
C LEU A 86 -1.55 12.43 5.85
N LEU A 87 -2.44 12.98 6.68
CA LEU A 87 -2.13 13.32 8.07
C LEU A 87 -1.75 12.07 8.88
N ALA A 88 -2.49 10.96 8.75
CA ALA A 88 -2.14 9.71 9.42
C ALA A 88 -0.79 9.17 8.96
N SER A 89 -0.50 9.22 7.66
CA SER A 89 0.82 8.80 7.15
C SER A 89 1.98 9.54 7.83
N VAL A 90 1.84 10.86 8.00
CA VAL A 90 2.84 11.71 8.65
C VAL A 90 2.91 11.44 10.15
N ILE A 91 1.77 11.39 10.85
CA ILE A 91 1.73 11.14 12.29
C ILE A 91 2.35 9.79 12.63
N PHE A 92 1.92 8.71 11.96
CA PHE A 92 2.48 7.38 12.21
C PHE A 92 3.95 7.28 11.82
N GLY A 93 4.36 7.90 10.72
CA GLY A 93 5.77 7.99 10.33
C GLY A 93 6.62 8.69 11.40
N LEU A 94 6.15 9.83 11.94
CA LEU A 94 6.84 10.55 13.01
C LEU A 94 6.87 9.77 14.33
N LEU A 95 5.79 9.09 14.69
CA LEU A 95 5.73 8.22 15.87
C LEU A 95 6.74 7.07 15.75
N LEU A 96 6.82 6.42 14.58
CA LEU A 96 7.85 5.42 14.31
C LEU A 96 9.26 6.01 14.48
N GLY A 97 9.50 7.19 13.91
CA GLY A 97 10.77 7.91 14.04
C GLY A 97 11.13 8.17 15.51
N LEU A 98 10.17 8.61 16.31
CA LEU A 98 10.32 8.86 17.74
C LEU A 98 10.62 7.58 18.52
N ILE A 99 9.92 6.47 18.24
CA ILE A 99 10.15 5.17 18.87
C ILE A 99 11.57 4.67 18.57
N LEU A 100 11.99 4.70 17.30
CA LEU A 100 13.34 4.28 16.89
C LEU A 100 14.42 5.16 17.51
N TYR A 101 14.16 6.46 17.59
CA TYR A 101 15.02 7.41 18.25
C TYR A 101 15.14 7.12 19.75
N ALA A 102 14.04 6.90 20.47
CA ALA A 102 14.03 6.60 21.90
C ALA A 102 14.78 5.29 22.20
N ALA A 103 14.53 4.24 21.40
CA ALA A 103 15.19 2.95 21.52
C ALA A 103 16.71 3.03 21.36
N LYS A 104 17.21 3.90 20.48
CA LYS A 104 18.65 4.03 20.20
C LYS A 104 19.35 5.02 21.12
N SER A 105 18.71 6.12 21.45
CA SER A 105 19.32 7.24 22.17
C SER A 105 19.46 7.00 23.68
N LYS A 106 18.74 6.01 24.23
CA LYS A 106 18.52 5.90 25.70
C LYS A 106 18.10 7.26 26.29
N PHE A 107 17.28 8.01 25.54
CA PHE A 107 16.84 9.38 25.83
C PHE A 107 17.92 10.48 25.83
N LYS A 108 19.12 10.24 25.29
CA LYS A 108 20.14 11.29 25.07
C LYS A 108 20.01 11.91 23.67
N ILE A 109 19.62 13.18 23.62
CA ILE A 109 19.45 13.93 22.36
C ILE A 109 20.77 14.03 21.59
N SER A 110 20.84 13.31 20.48
CA SER A 110 21.94 13.43 19.52
C SER A 110 21.41 13.57 18.09
N ARG A 111 22.03 14.48 17.34
CA ARG A 111 21.75 14.70 15.91
C ARG A 111 21.89 13.41 15.10
N SER A 112 22.88 12.58 15.42
CA SER A 112 23.11 11.31 14.73
C SER A 112 21.98 10.29 14.93
N SER A 113 21.35 10.26 16.11
CA SER A 113 20.19 9.40 16.37
C SER A 113 18.98 9.86 15.56
N LEU A 114 18.70 11.16 15.54
CA LEU A 114 17.61 11.75 14.77
C LEU A 114 17.78 11.52 13.27
N LEU A 115 18.97 11.80 12.72
CA LEU A 115 19.26 11.57 11.30
C LEU A 115 19.15 10.10 10.90
N SER A 116 19.40 9.17 11.83
CA SER A 116 19.27 7.73 11.54
C SER A 116 17.81 7.23 11.49
N ALA A 117 16.85 8.01 12.00
CA ALA A 117 15.43 7.70 11.93
C ALA A 117 14.78 8.19 10.62
N ILE A 118 15.31 9.26 10.01
CA ILE A 118 14.75 9.89 8.81
C ILE A 118 14.45 8.89 7.69
N PRO A 119 15.36 7.95 7.31
CA PRO A 119 15.05 6.98 6.26
C PRO A 119 13.83 6.11 6.57
N PHE A 120 13.60 5.76 7.84
CA PHE A 120 12.42 4.99 8.25
C PHE A 120 11.15 5.81 8.14
N VAL A 121 11.18 7.08 8.56
CA VAL A 121 10.05 8.00 8.40
C VAL A 121 9.69 8.16 6.93
N LEU A 122 10.69 8.37 6.06
CA LEU A 122 10.47 8.50 4.61
C LEU A 122 9.93 7.21 4.00
N ALA A 123 10.52 6.05 4.33
CA ALA A 123 10.04 4.76 3.84
C ALA A 123 8.58 4.51 4.25
N PHE A 124 8.23 4.88 5.49
CA PHE A 124 6.88 4.77 5.99
C PHE A 124 5.92 5.72 5.26
N VAL A 125 6.20 7.02 5.25
CA VAL A 125 5.31 8.03 4.63
C VAL A 125 5.11 7.74 3.15
N PHE A 126 6.17 7.46 2.39
CA PHE A 126 6.02 7.17 0.96
C PHE A 126 5.29 5.84 0.73
N GLY A 127 5.59 4.80 1.52
CA GLY A 127 4.91 3.52 1.37
C GLY A 127 3.41 3.60 1.68
N TYR A 128 3.05 4.34 2.73
CA TYR A 128 1.66 4.61 3.10
C TYR A 128 0.92 5.41 2.02
N ASN A 129 1.55 6.43 1.44
CA ASN A 129 0.89 7.23 0.41
C ASN A 129 0.74 6.46 -0.92
N MET A 130 1.59 5.47 -1.20
CA MET A 130 1.38 4.60 -2.36
C MET A 130 0.08 3.83 -2.27
N HIS A 131 -0.27 3.29 -1.09
CA HIS A 131 -1.59 2.73 -0.81
C HIS A 131 -2.69 3.73 -1.15
N LEU A 132 -2.63 4.94 -0.58
CA LEU A 132 -3.70 5.94 -0.76
C LEU A 132 -3.89 6.34 -2.23
N LEU A 133 -2.80 6.37 -3.02
CA LEU A 133 -2.88 6.67 -4.45
C LEU A 133 -3.50 5.53 -5.25
N GLU A 134 -3.25 4.27 -4.88
CA GLU A 134 -3.88 3.09 -5.49
C GLU A 134 -5.39 3.10 -5.25
N ASP A 135 -5.83 3.46 -4.05
CA ASP A 135 -7.26 3.57 -3.71
C ASP A 135 -7.97 4.75 -4.40
N MET A 136 -7.25 5.75 -4.89
CA MET A 136 -7.90 6.88 -5.58
C MET A 136 -8.45 6.48 -6.96
N VAL A 137 -7.84 5.50 -7.63
CA VAL A 137 -8.21 5.10 -9.00
C VAL A 137 -9.28 4.01 -9.03
N THR A 138 -9.54 3.35 -7.91
CA THR A 138 -10.63 2.37 -7.76
C THR A 138 -12.00 3.07 -7.63
N PRO A 139 -13.13 2.35 -7.65
CA PRO A 139 -14.46 2.96 -7.60
C PRO A 139 -14.76 3.50 -6.21
N GLY A 140 -15.41 4.66 -6.13
CA GLY A 140 -15.71 5.29 -4.84
C GLY A 140 -16.62 4.48 -3.92
N GLY A 141 -17.39 3.53 -4.46
CA GLY A 141 -18.29 2.67 -3.68
C GLY A 141 -19.26 3.47 -2.80
N GLY A 142 -19.53 3.00 -1.59
CA GLY A 142 -20.30 3.74 -0.58
C GLY A 142 -19.54 4.93 0.03
N TRP A 143 -18.27 5.12 -0.32
CA TRP A 143 -17.36 6.02 0.38
C TRP A 143 -17.09 7.32 -0.37
N GLY A 144 -17.19 7.30 -1.69
CA GLY A 144 -16.97 8.46 -2.55
C GLY A 144 -15.50 8.85 -2.72
N GLY A 145 -14.56 7.93 -2.43
CA GLY A 145 -13.12 8.11 -2.61
C GLY A 145 -12.31 7.91 -1.33
N VAL A 146 -11.15 8.56 -1.26
CA VAL A 146 -10.16 8.50 -0.17
C VAL A 146 -10.21 9.80 0.64
N ALA A 147 -10.23 9.73 1.97
CA ALA A 147 -10.23 10.89 2.86
C ALA A 147 -8.85 11.56 2.99
N TYR A 148 -8.17 11.78 1.86
CA TYR A 148 -6.76 12.16 1.80
C TYR A 148 -6.42 13.43 2.60
N LEU A 149 -7.34 14.40 2.61
CA LEU A 149 -7.21 15.68 3.33
C LEU A 149 -7.99 15.73 4.65
N TRP A 150 -8.26 14.59 5.29
CA TRP A 150 -8.89 14.53 6.62
C TRP A 150 -8.20 15.53 7.59
N PRO A 151 -8.94 16.28 8.43
CA PRO A 151 -10.36 16.16 8.76
C PRO A 151 -11.33 16.91 7.82
N SER A 152 -10.89 17.30 6.62
CA SER A 152 -11.82 17.76 5.60
C SER A 152 -12.88 16.71 5.29
N LYS A 153 -14.11 17.14 5.01
CA LYS A 153 -15.21 16.27 4.58
C LYS A 153 -15.13 15.89 3.09
N VAL A 154 -14.14 16.40 2.37
CA VAL A 154 -13.94 16.15 0.95
C VAL A 154 -13.15 14.84 0.76
N TYR A 155 -13.75 13.91 0.03
CA TYR A 155 -13.10 12.67 -0.41
C TYR A 155 -12.56 12.89 -1.83
N ILE A 156 -11.36 12.39 -2.09
CA ILE A 156 -10.63 12.55 -3.35
C ILE A 156 -10.42 11.18 -3.98
N GLY A 157 -10.52 11.07 -5.29
CA GLY A 157 -10.43 9.79 -5.98
C GLY A 157 -11.79 9.13 -6.12
N GLY A 158 -11.84 7.80 -6.02
CA GLY A 158 -13.03 7.04 -6.38
C GLY A 158 -13.32 7.10 -7.88
N PHE A 159 -12.28 7.28 -8.70
CA PHE A 159 -12.42 7.54 -10.14
C PHE A 159 -13.03 6.36 -10.90
N GLY A 160 -12.86 5.14 -10.37
CA GLY A 160 -13.37 3.93 -11.01
C GLY A 160 -12.67 3.61 -12.33
N ASP A 161 -11.39 3.97 -12.46
CA ASP A 161 -10.56 3.60 -13.60
C ASP A 161 -10.21 2.10 -13.57
N THR A 162 -10.23 1.50 -12.37
CA THR A 162 -9.89 0.10 -12.14
C THR A 162 -10.85 -0.55 -11.15
N TRP A 163 -10.89 -1.89 -11.07
CA TRP A 163 -11.58 -2.63 -10.02
C TRP A 163 -10.69 -2.81 -8.77
N TRP A 164 -11.25 -3.23 -7.64
CA TRP A 164 -10.49 -3.44 -6.39
C TRP A 164 -9.69 -4.75 -6.40
N TRP A 165 -10.30 -5.88 -6.77
CA TRP A 165 -9.80 -7.17 -6.30
C TRP A 165 -8.70 -7.84 -7.16
N ASN A 166 -8.71 -7.63 -8.48
CA ASN A 166 -8.00 -8.47 -9.46
C ASN A 166 -7.10 -7.68 -10.43
N ASN A 167 -6.37 -6.68 -9.93
CA ASN A 167 -5.41 -5.89 -10.73
C ASN A 167 -4.06 -6.61 -10.93
N TYR A 168 -4.09 -7.73 -11.65
CA TYR A 168 -2.92 -8.60 -11.84
C TYR A 168 -1.77 -7.92 -12.60
N ASP A 169 -2.08 -7.11 -13.61
CA ASP A 169 -1.12 -6.26 -14.33
C ASP A 169 -0.37 -5.29 -13.40
N VAL A 170 -1.09 -4.53 -12.58
CA VAL A 170 -0.53 -3.59 -11.61
C VAL A 170 0.31 -4.34 -10.58
N PHE A 171 -0.20 -5.45 -10.05
CA PHE A 171 0.55 -6.30 -9.13
C PHE A 171 1.89 -6.76 -9.72
N LEU A 172 1.90 -7.18 -10.99
CA LEU A 172 3.12 -7.61 -11.70
C LEU A 172 4.09 -6.45 -11.92
N ILE A 173 3.59 -5.25 -12.27
CA ILE A 173 4.41 -4.04 -12.41
C ILE A 173 5.08 -3.70 -11.07
N VAL A 174 4.30 -3.63 -9.99
CA VAL A 174 4.81 -3.34 -8.64
C VAL A 174 5.81 -4.41 -8.19
N SER A 175 5.49 -5.69 -8.40
CA SER A 175 6.40 -6.81 -8.11
C SER A 175 7.71 -6.71 -8.89
N GLY A 176 7.64 -6.29 -10.16
CA GLY A 176 8.82 -6.02 -10.98
C GLY A 176 9.68 -4.89 -10.42
N VAL A 177 9.08 -3.77 -10.01
CA VAL A 177 9.79 -2.66 -9.35
C VAL A 177 10.50 -3.14 -8.09
N VAL A 178 9.80 -3.89 -7.24
CA VAL A 178 10.38 -4.49 -6.02
C VAL A 178 11.54 -5.41 -6.35
N PHE A 179 11.37 -6.29 -7.34
CA PHE A 179 12.41 -7.24 -7.77
C PHE A 179 13.67 -6.51 -8.23
N PHE A 180 13.54 -5.57 -9.17
CA PHE A 180 14.70 -4.85 -9.72
C PHE A 180 15.37 -3.97 -8.68
N ASN A 181 14.62 -3.24 -7.85
CA ASN A 181 15.22 -2.42 -6.79
C ASN A 181 15.88 -3.26 -5.69
N THR A 182 15.33 -4.43 -5.37
CA THR A 182 15.96 -5.36 -4.42
C THR A 182 17.21 -6.00 -5.00
N ALA A 183 17.20 -6.36 -6.29
CA ALA A 183 18.39 -6.82 -6.99
C ALA A 183 19.50 -5.76 -6.95
N LEU A 184 19.17 -4.49 -7.19
CA LEU A 184 20.13 -3.37 -7.05
C LEU A 184 20.69 -3.24 -5.63
N LEU A 185 19.86 -3.43 -4.59
CA LEU A 185 20.32 -3.43 -3.20
C LEU A 185 21.36 -4.53 -2.92
N LEU A 186 21.12 -5.73 -3.46
CA LEU A 186 22.03 -6.88 -3.28
C LEU A 186 23.33 -6.70 -4.07
N LEU A 187 23.25 -6.13 -5.28
CA LEU A 187 24.41 -5.78 -6.10
C LEU A 187 25.19 -4.59 -5.51
N GLY A 188 24.58 -3.79 -4.63
CA GLY A 188 25.18 -2.63 -3.96
C GLY A 188 26.47 -2.91 -3.18
N LYS A 189 26.83 -4.18 -2.94
CA LYS A 189 28.19 -4.56 -2.50
C LYS A 189 29.28 -4.07 -3.45
N LEU A 190 28.95 -3.87 -4.73
CA LEU A 190 29.82 -3.33 -5.78
C LEU A 190 29.97 -1.79 -5.71
N ARG A 191 29.28 -1.11 -4.77
CA ARG A 191 29.41 0.32 -4.41
C ARG A 191 29.41 1.31 -5.58
N LEU A 192 28.60 1.07 -6.61
CA LEU A 192 28.41 2.07 -7.67
C LEU A 192 27.57 3.25 -7.14
N LYS A 193 28.15 4.45 -7.12
CA LYS A 193 27.50 5.70 -6.67
C LYS A 193 26.18 6.01 -7.41
N ARG A 194 25.90 5.34 -8.53
CA ARG A 194 24.75 5.59 -9.41
C ARG A 194 23.50 4.77 -9.08
N PHE A 195 23.57 3.77 -8.18
CA PHE A 195 22.44 2.86 -7.93
C PHE A 195 21.21 3.56 -7.33
N GLY A 196 21.38 4.62 -6.55
CA GLY A 196 20.25 5.43 -6.08
C GLY A 196 19.44 6.04 -7.23
N ALA A 197 20.12 6.63 -8.21
CA ALA A 197 19.46 7.22 -9.38
C ALA A 197 18.78 6.17 -10.26
N VAL A 198 19.41 5.01 -10.47
CA VAL A 198 18.80 3.90 -11.21
C VAL A 198 17.56 3.37 -10.48
N SER A 199 17.59 3.27 -9.15
CA SER A 199 16.44 2.84 -8.35
C SER A 199 15.26 3.80 -8.43
N ILE A 200 15.53 5.11 -8.38
CA ILE A 200 14.51 6.14 -8.61
C ILE A 200 13.92 6.01 -10.01
N LEU A 201 14.77 5.81 -11.03
CA LEU A 201 14.30 5.64 -12.41
C LEU A 201 13.40 4.41 -12.58
N ILE A 202 13.79 3.26 -12.01
CA ILE A 202 12.97 2.04 -12.04
C ILE A 202 11.61 2.30 -11.39
N PHE A 203 11.59 2.97 -10.22
CA PHE A 203 10.36 3.29 -9.53
C PHE A 203 9.47 4.23 -10.35
N VAL A 204 10.03 5.29 -10.92
CA VAL A 204 9.28 6.25 -11.75
C VAL A 204 8.71 5.57 -13.00
N LEU A 205 9.51 4.75 -13.70
CA LEU A 205 9.03 4.02 -14.88
C LEU A 205 7.92 3.03 -14.52
N GLY A 206 8.05 2.29 -13.42
CA GLY A 206 7.02 1.39 -12.95
C GLY A 206 5.74 2.11 -12.53
N PHE A 207 5.86 3.23 -11.79
CA PHE A 207 4.72 4.07 -11.41
C PHE A 207 4.00 4.63 -12.65
N THR A 208 4.74 5.20 -13.60
CA THR A 208 4.16 5.70 -14.85
C THR A 208 3.48 4.59 -15.64
N LEU A 209 4.11 3.42 -15.76
CA LEU A 209 3.50 2.28 -16.44
C LEU A 209 2.20 1.84 -15.75
N GLY A 210 2.17 1.77 -14.43
CA GLY A 210 0.97 1.46 -13.66
C GLY A 210 -0.16 2.47 -13.90
N VAL A 211 0.14 3.77 -13.85
CA VAL A 211 -0.82 4.83 -14.15
C VAL A 211 -1.35 4.72 -15.58
N VAL A 212 -0.48 4.50 -16.56
CA VAL A 212 -0.86 4.34 -17.97
C VAL A 212 -1.76 3.13 -18.15
N GLN A 213 -1.43 2.00 -17.54
CA GLN A 213 -2.24 0.77 -17.61
C GLN A 213 -3.63 0.98 -17.01
N VAL A 214 -3.73 1.64 -15.86
CA VAL A 214 -5.02 1.92 -15.23
C VAL A 214 -5.85 2.94 -16.02
N LYS A 215 -5.23 4.03 -16.47
CA LYS A 215 -5.94 5.13 -17.16
C LYS A 215 -6.35 4.83 -18.59
N ASN A 216 -5.76 3.82 -19.23
CA ASN A 216 -6.14 3.41 -20.59
C ASN A 216 -7.23 2.33 -20.63
N ARG A 217 -7.81 1.95 -19.48
CA ARG A 217 -8.94 1.01 -19.44
C ARG A 217 -10.19 1.72 -19.94
N ASP A 218 -10.82 1.17 -20.98
CA ASP A 218 -12.03 1.75 -21.59
C ASP A 218 -13.31 1.36 -20.82
N PHE A 219 -13.29 1.52 -19.49
CA PHE A 219 -14.44 1.24 -18.65
C PHE A 219 -14.44 2.05 -17.35
N ASN A 220 -15.61 2.53 -16.95
CA ASN A 220 -15.82 3.18 -15.67
C ASN A 220 -16.47 2.23 -14.67
N PHE A 221 -15.67 1.73 -13.73
CA PHE A 221 -16.08 0.82 -12.66
C PHE A 221 -16.96 1.46 -11.58
N ASN A 222 -17.30 2.75 -11.67
CA ASN A 222 -18.40 3.32 -10.90
C ASN A 222 -19.79 2.91 -11.45
N ALA A 223 -19.89 2.50 -12.71
CA ALA A 223 -21.14 2.07 -13.32
C ALA A 223 -21.48 0.62 -12.95
N ARG A 224 -22.77 0.31 -12.73
CA ARG A 224 -23.35 -1.06 -12.55
C ARG A 224 -23.02 -1.77 -11.22
N GLY A 225 -23.52 -3.00 -11.06
CA GLY A 225 -23.39 -3.84 -9.87
C GLY A 225 -22.08 -4.65 -9.81
N THR A 226 -21.74 -5.15 -8.63
CA THR A 226 -20.43 -5.75 -8.27
C THR A 226 -20.02 -6.96 -9.12
N ALA A 227 -20.90 -7.94 -9.34
CA ALA A 227 -20.55 -9.18 -10.05
C ALA A 227 -20.06 -8.90 -11.49
N HIS A 228 -20.75 -8.00 -12.19
CA HIS A 228 -20.38 -7.61 -13.55
C HIS A 228 -19.03 -6.88 -13.62
N LYS A 229 -18.66 -6.13 -12.57
CA LYS A 229 -17.36 -5.44 -12.50
C LYS A 229 -16.21 -6.43 -12.38
N GLU A 230 -16.40 -7.49 -11.60
CA GLU A 230 -15.36 -8.49 -11.42
C GLU A 230 -15.10 -9.28 -12.71
N GLU A 231 -16.16 -9.76 -13.36
CA GLU A 231 -16.08 -10.45 -14.66
C GLU A 231 -15.37 -9.60 -15.70
N LEU A 232 -15.82 -8.35 -15.88
CA LEU A 232 -15.22 -7.44 -16.85
C LEU A 232 -13.77 -7.10 -16.50
N SER A 233 -13.45 -6.91 -15.22
CA SER A 233 -12.06 -6.71 -14.80
C SER A 233 -11.20 -7.93 -15.16
N LYS A 234 -11.70 -9.16 -14.95
CA LYS A 234 -10.97 -10.37 -15.38
C LYS A 234 -10.76 -10.41 -16.89
N GLU A 235 -11.74 -9.99 -17.70
CA GLU A 235 -11.60 -9.91 -19.15
C GLU A 235 -10.51 -8.91 -19.56
N ILE A 236 -10.53 -7.69 -19.01
CA ILE A 236 -9.50 -6.66 -19.24
C ILE A 236 -8.11 -7.19 -18.86
N GLN A 237 -8.00 -7.88 -17.73
CA GLN A 237 -6.74 -8.46 -17.27
C GLN A 237 -6.27 -9.60 -18.18
N LYS A 238 -7.20 -10.43 -18.67
CA LYS A 238 -6.89 -11.50 -19.61
C LYS A 238 -6.39 -10.94 -20.94
N GLU A 239 -6.97 -9.85 -21.42
CA GLU A 239 -6.50 -9.13 -22.61
C GLU A 239 -5.10 -8.54 -22.41
N ALA A 240 -4.87 -7.83 -21.30
CA ALA A 240 -3.60 -7.16 -21.02
C ALA A 240 -2.43 -8.13 -20.81
N LEU A 241 -2.67 -9.27 -20.15
CA LEU A 241 -1.63 -10.23 -19.77
C LEU A 241 -1.46 -11.39 -20.76
N GLY A 242 -2.48 -11.65 -21.59
CA GLY A 242 -2.61 -12.89 -22.34
C GLY A 242 -2.97 -14.08 -21.46
N GLU A 243 -3.46 -15.16 -22.09
CA GLU A 243 -4.10 -16.27 -21.37
C GLU A 243 -3.20 -16.94 -20.33
N ASN A 244 -1.94 -17.22 -20.68
CA ASN A 244 -1.04 -18.00 -19.81
C ASN A 244 -0.72 -17.26 -18.51
N VAL A 245 -0.38 -15.98 -18.59
CA VAL A 245 -0.02 -15.16 -17.43
C VAL A 245 -1.28 -14.88 -16.60
N PHE A 246 -2.40 -14.58 -17.26
CA PHE A 246 -3.69 -14.40 -16.59
C PHE A 246 -4.08 -15.62 -15.74
N TYR A 247 -4.10 -16.83 -16.32
CA TYR A 247 -4.50 -18.02 -15.57
C TYR A 247 -3.50 -18.40 -14.47
N LEU A 248 -2.21 -18.07 -14.64
CA LEU A 248 -1.25 -18.21 -13.54
C LEU A 248 -1.59 -17.27 -12.38
N MET A 249 -1.93 -16.02 -12.68
CA MET A 249 -2.30 -15.01 -11.67
C MET A 249 -3.63 -15.33 -11.00
N GLU A 250 -4.62 -15.81 -11.74
CA GLU A 250 -5.91 -16.26 -11.18
C GLU A 250 -5.73 -17.45 -10.23
N LYS A 251 -4.87 -18.41 -10.60
CA LYS A 251 -4.52 -19.53 -9.71
C LYS A 251 -3.81 -19.05 -8.44
N LEU A 252 -2.89 -18.09 -8.58
CA LEU A 252 -2.21 -17.50 -7.43
C LEU A 252 -3.21 -16.81 -6.50
N ASP A 253 -4.11 -16.01 -7.06
CA ASP A 253 -5.15 -15.29 -6.31
C ASP A 253 -6.08 -16.24 -5.56
N ALA A 254 -6.50 -17.34 -6.20
CA ALA A 254 -7.35 -18.37 -5.59
C ALA A 254 -6.71 -19.14 -4.43
N ILE A 255 -5.37 -19.14 -4.31
CA ILE A 255 -4.65 -19.82 -3.22
C ILE A 255 -4.50 -18.90 -2.00
N ILE A 256 -4.64 -17.57 -2.16
CA ILE A 256 -4.52 -16.63 -1.04
C ILE A 256 -5.74 -16.84 -0.12
N PRO A 257 -5.55 -17.25 1.15
CA PRO A 257 -6.63 -17.70 2.04
C PRO A 257 -7.47 -16.55 2.61
N VAL A 258 -7.54 -15.42 1.93
CA VAL A 258 -8.30 -14.24 2.35
C VAL A 258 -9.56 -14.18 1.49
N ALA A 259 -10.62 -14.85 1.95
CA ALA A 259 -11.95 -14.70 1.39
C ALA A 259 -12.54 -13.37 1.88
N PHE A 260 -12.86 -12.48 0.94
CA PHE A 260 -13.68 -11.28 1.16
C PHE A 260 -15.13 -11.56 0.78
#